data_AF-A0A175W448-F1
#
_entry.id   AF-A0A175W448-F1
#
_cell.length_a   1.000
_cell.length_b   1.000
_cell.length_c   1.000
_cell.angle_alpha   90.00
_cell.angle_beta   90.00
_cell.angle_gamma   90.00
#
_symmetry.space_group_name_H-M   'P 1'
#
loop_
_entity.id
_entity.type
_entity.pdbx_description
1 polymer ?
#
loop_
_entity_poly.entity_id
_entity_poly.type
_entity_poly.pdbx_seq_one_letter_code
_entity_poly.pdbx_strand_id
1 'polypeptide(L)'
;MSSQLLVSGARDDANNAHVPEVIFPAGNNDFREVRNRCARACREFNNTPEDADPEKRSQKWLDIVRPDRDRREDGPAITHDQTFANPNLKAKTPFVKPPVWIDYGIRLHVGGSTFINRDCKIMDTPVADIVIGEGCNIGPNCVIVGVKHPLRLDERLMRHSIGQPVTIGNDVWIGANVTIL
;
A
#
# COMPACT_ATOMS: atom_id res chain seq x y z
N MET A 1 -16.70 26.36 0.75
CA MET A 1 -16.99 25.72 -0.55
C MET A 1 -16.44 24.31 -0.48
N SER A 2 -17.30 23.30 -0.49
CA SER A 2 -16.88 21.88 -0.39
C SER A 2 -16.30 21.45 -1.74
N SER A 3 -15.03 21.05 -1.77
CA SER A 3 -14.37 20.56 -2.98
C SER A 3 -14.81 19.12 -3.24
N GLN A 4 -15.74 18.92 -4.16
CA GLN A 4 -15.95 17.61 -4.81
C GLN A 4 -14.78 17.35 -5.74
N LEU A 5 -13.95 16.36 -5.40
CA LEU A 5 -12.89 15.86 -6.26
C LEU A 5 -13.52 14.92 -7.30
N LEU A 6 -13.40 15.27 -8.58
CA LEU A 6 -13.81 14.48 -9.73
C LEU A 6 -12.95 13.22 -9.83
N VAL A 7 -13.54 12.05 -9.59
CA VAL A 7 -12.94 10.76 -9.97
C VAL A 7 -13.28 10.55 -11.45
N SER A 8 -12.42 11.04 -12.36
CA SER A 8 -12.55 10.74 -13.79
C SER A 8 -11.83 9.44 -14.11
N GLY A 9 -12.59 8.36 -14.21
CA GLY A 9 -12.11 7.07 -14.68
C GLY A 9 -13.31 6.19 -15.01
N ALA A 10 -13.81 6.32 -16.24
CA ALA A 10 -14.81 5.41 -16.77
C ALA A 10 -14.22 4.00 -16.84
N ARG A 11 -14.79 3.06 -16.10
CA ARG A 11 -14.63 1.63 -16.35
C ARG A 11 -16.01 1.00 -16.33
N ASP A 12 -16.30 0.31 -17.42
CA ASP A 12 -17.55 -0.38 -17.71
C ASP A 12 -17.97 -1.31 -16.57
N ASP A 13 -19.23 -1.18 -16.16
CA ASP A 13 -19.89 -1.90 -15.05
C ASP A 13 -20.14 -3.39 -15.34
N ALA A 14 -19.40 -4.01 -16.26
CA ALA A 14 -19.78 -5.30 -16.86
C ALA A 14 -19.19 -6.55 -16.17
N ASN A 15 -18.45 -6.44 -15.06
CA ASN A 15 -17.93 -7.60 -14.33
C ASN A 15 -17.91 -7.36 -12.82
N ASN A 16 -19.08 -7.20 -12.20
CA ASN A 16 -19.21 -7.36 -10.75
C ASN A 16 -19.20 -8.85 -10.37
N ALA A 17 -18.16 -9.58 -10.81
CA ALA A 17 -17.86 -10.89 -10.27
C ALA A 17 -17.50 -10.65 -8.81
N HIS A 18 -18.30 -11.18 -7.88
CA HIS A 18 -18.03 -11.06 -6.46
C HIS A 18 -16.62 -11.56 -6.19
N VAL A 19 -15.69 -10.63 -5.96
CA VAL A 19 -14.32 -11.01 -5.66
C VAL A 19 -14.36 -11.72 -4.30
N PRO A 20 -13.90 -12.97 -4.20
CA PRO A 20 -14.13 -13.78 -3.01
C PRO A 20 -13.39 -13.19 -1.82
N GLU A 21 -14.15 -12.91 -0.76
CA GLU A 21 -13.62 -12.56 0.54
C GLU A 21 -12.98 -13.80 1.18
N VAL A 22 -11.77 -13.65 1.74
CA VAL A 22 -11.02 -14.78 2.33
C VAL A 22 -10.94 -14.62 3.83
N ILE A 23 -11.61 -15.51 4.57
CA ILE A 23 -11.53 -15.55 6.04
C ILE A 23 -10.17 -16.12 6.45
N PHE A 24 -9.49 -15.45 7.38
CA PHE A 24 -8.24 -15.93 7.94
C PHE A 24 -8.17 -15.73 9.46
N PRO A 25 -7.54 -16.66 10.20
CA PRO A 25 -7.36 -16.54 11.64
C PRO A 25 -6.27 -15.52 11.95
N ALA A 26 -6.59 -14.24 12.10
CA ALA A 26 -5.60 -13.18 12.32
C ALA A 26 -4.73 -13.35 13.59
N GLY A 27 -5.16 -14.21 14.53
CA GLY A 27 -4.41 -14.63 15.70
C GLY A 27 -3.44 -15.80 15.48
N ASN A 28 -3.45 -16.45 14.31
CA ASN A 28 -2.48 -17.49 13.97
C ASN A 28 -1.04 -16.96 14.07
N ASN A 29 -0.15 -17.76 14.65
CA ASN A 29 1.22 -17.34 14.97
C ASN A 29 2.03 -16.90 13.74
N ASP A 30 1.87 -17.57 12.60
CA ASP A 30 2.59 -17.25 11.37
C ASP A 30 2.16 -15.88 10.85
N PHE A 31 0.85 -15.62 10.79
CA PHE A 31 0.33 -14.30 10.44
C PHE A 31 0.76 -13.22 11.45
N ARG A 32 0.86 -13.58 12.73
CA ARG A 32 1.31 -12.66 13.77
C ARG A 32 2.79 -12.31 13.61
N GLU A 33 3.61 -13.29 13.24
CA GLU A 33 5.01 -13.09 12.93
C GLU A 33 5.21 -12.18 11.71
N VAL A 34 4.50 -12.45 10.61
CA VAL A 34 4.57 -11.63 9.38
C VAL A 34 4.18 -10.17 9.67
N ARG A 35 3.13 -9.95 10.45
CA ARG A 35 2.71 -8.60 10.82
C ARG A 35 3.69 -7.90 11.75
N ASN A 36 4.27 -8.62 12.71
CA ASN A 36 5.29 -8.05 13.58
C ASN A 36 6.56 -7.70 12.77
N ARG A 37 6.93 -8.50 11.77
CA ARG A 37 8.00 -8.20 10.81
C ARG A 37 7.69 -6.92 10.03
N CYS A 38 6.48 -6.83 9.45
CA CYS A 38 6.05 -5.63 8.72
C CYS A 38 6.11 -4.37 9.59
N ALA A 39 5.61 -4.44 10.83
CA ALA A 39 5.66 -3.32 11.77
C ALA A 39 7.10 -2.85 12.09
N ARG A 40 8.07 -3.79 12.16
CA ARG A 40 9.50 -3.44 12.29
C ARG A 40 10.03 -2.76 11.02
N ALA A 41 9.73 -3.31 9.85
CA ALA A 41 10.14 -2.72 8.57
C ALA A 41 9.55 -1.31 8.36
N CYS A 42 8.27 -1.08 8.67
CA CYS A 42 7.67 0.25 8.64
C CYS A 42 8.36 1.21 9.60
N ARG A 43 8.75 0.76 10.81
CA ARG A 43 9.49 1.59 11.77
C ARG A 43 10.85 2.00 11.21
N GLU A 44 11.59 1.07 10.62
CA GLU A 44 12.88 1.35 9.99
C GLU A 44 12.76 2.33 8.82
N PHE A 45 11.74 2.17 7.97
CA PHE A 45 11.44 3.11 6.90
C PHE A 45 11.09 4.50 7.43
N ASN A 46 10.18 4.57 8.41
CA ASN A 46 9.72 5.83 9.01
C ASN A 46 10.83 6.59 9.74
N ASN A 47 11.79 5.88 10.31
CA ASN A 47 12.97 6.47 10.96
C ASN A 47 14.11 6.81 9.99
N THR A 48 13.99 6.43 8.71
CA THR A 48 14.98 6.81 7.69
C THR A 48 14.68 8.24 7.20
N PRO A 49 15.63 9.19 7.27
CA PRO A 49 15.42 10.57 6.81
C PRO A 49 14.87 10.66 5.38
N GLU A 50 14.02 11.64 5.11
CA GLU A 50 13.43 11.85 3.78
C GLU A 50 14.47 12.15 2.70
N ASP A 51 15.58 12.77 3.08
CA ASP A 51 16.73 13.16 2.27
C ASP A 51 17.89 12.16 2.33
N ALA A 52 17.67 10.98 2.93
CA ALA A 52 18.62 9.89 2.84
C ALA A 52 18.80 9.43 1.38
N ASP A 53 19.92 8.73 1.13
CA ASP A 53 20.21 8.11 -0.16
C ASP A 53 18.96 7.41 -0.76
N PRO A 54 18.58 7.70 -2.02
CA PRO A 54 17.40 7.12 -2.64
C PRO A 54 17.44 5.60 -2.69
N GLU A 55 18.63 5.00 -2.84
CA GLU A 55 18.81 3.54 -2.83
C GLU A 55 18.45 2.98 -1.46
N LYS A 56 18.93 3.63 -0.39
CA LYS A 56 18.60 3.23 0.99
C LYS A 56 17.10 3.33 1.25
N ARG A 57 16.45 4.42 0.81
CA ARG A 57 14.99 4.57 0.98
C ARG A 57 14.21 3.52 0.18
N SER A 58 14.62 3.26 -1.06
CA SER A 58 14.02 2.24 -1.93
C SER A 58 14.14 0.84 -1.32
N GLN A 59 15.32 0.47 -0.82
CA GLN A 59 15.55 -0.81 -0.15
C GLN A 59 14.69 -0.96 1.12
N LYS A 60 14.57 0.10 1.93
CA LYS A 60 13.71 0.07 3.13
C LYS A 60 12.23 -0.06 2.80
N TRP A 61 11.78 0.56 1.71
CA TRP A 61 10.42 0.34 1.20
C TRP A 61 10.22 -1.12 0.77
N LEU A 62 11.16 -1.65 -0.02
CA LEU A 62 11.06 -3.02 -0.51
C LEU A 62 11.19 -4.06 0.62
N ASP A 63 11.90 -3.78 1.71
CA ASP A 63 11.93 -4.64 2.91
C ASP A 63 10.54 -4.75 3.58
N ILE A 64 9.65 -3.76 3.38
CA ILE A 64 8.25 -3.84 3.82
C ILE A 64 7.47 -4.80 2.91
N VAL A 65 7.44 -4.47 1.61
CA VAL A 65 6.49 -5.06 0.65
C VAL A 65 6.98 -6.33 -0.05
N ARG A 66 8.29 -6.54 -0.07
CA ARG A 66 8.96 -7.67 -0.73
C ARG A 66 10.16 -8.14 0.12
N PRO A 67 9.92 -8.63 1.35
CA PRO A 67 11.01 -9.02 2.27
C PRO A 67 11.89 -10.15 1.74
N ASP A 68 11.31 -11.09 1.00
CA ASP A 68 11.99 -12.30 0.51
C ASP A 68 12.51 -12.17 -0.93
N ARG A 69 12.63 -10.93 -1.43
CA ARG A 69 13.11 -10.66 -2.80
C ARG A 69 14.60 -10.91 -2.95
N ASP A 70 15.01 -11.17 -4.20
CA ASP A 70 16.41 -11.03 -4.58
C ASP A 70 16.78 -9.54 -4.71
N ARG A 71 17.57 -9.04 -3.76
CA ARG A 71 18.02 -7.64 -3.73
C ARG A 71 18.83 -7.22 -4.95
N ARG A 72 19.38 -8.17 -5.72
CA ARG A 72 20.09 -7.89 -6.97
C ARG A 72 19.14 -7.37 -8.07
N GLU A 73 17.83 -7.61 -7.93
CA GLU A 73 16.81 -7.19 -8.90
C GLU A 73 16.25 -5.78 -8.63
N ASP A 74 16.54 -5.19 -7.47
CA ASP A 74 15.99 -3.90 -7.03
C ASP A 74 16.27 -2.80 -8.09
N GLY A 75 17.46 -2.84 -8.70
CA GLY A 75 17.91 -1.84 -9.67
C GLY A 75 18.14 -0.46 -9.03
N PRO A 76 18.62 0.52 -9.80
CA PRO A 76 18.96 1.82 -9.24
C PRO A 76 17.70 2.59 -8.83
N ALA A 77 17.71 3.16 -7.64
CA ALA A 77 16.72 4.14 -7.22
C ALA A 77 16.98 5.52 -7.84
N ILE A 78 15.90 6.27 -8.05
CA ILE A 78 15.92 7.70 -8.40
C ILE A 78 15.12 8.48 -7.35
N THR A 79 15.36 9.78 -7.23
CA THR A 79 14.55 10.65 -6.37
C THR A 79 13.31 11.14 -7.12
N HIS A 80 12.28 11.54 -6.36
CA HIS A 80 11.12 12.21 -6.93
C HIS A 80 11.52 13.51 -7.63
N ASP A 81 12.52 14.22 -7.09
CA ASP A 81 13.01 15.48 -7.68
C ASP A 81 13.62 15.28 -9.08
N GLN A 82 14.30 14.15 -9.31
CA GLN A 82 14.79 13.80 -10.65
C GLN A 82 13.65 13.66 -11.66
N THR A 83 12.48 13.16 -11.24
CA THR A 83 11.30 13.05 -12.14
C THR A 83 10.66 14.40 -12.46
N PHE A 84 10.83 15.43 -11.62
CA PHE A 84 10.42 16.80 -11.98
C PHE A 84 11.33 17.42 -13.05
N ALA A 85 12.63 17.09 -13.01
CA ALA A 85 13.59 17.56 -14.02
C ALA A 85 13.45 16.81 -15.36
N ASN A 86 13.02 15.55 -15.32
CA ASN A 86 12.77 14.75 -16.51
C ASN A 86 11.53 13.85 -16.30
N PRO A 87 10.35 14.28 -16.79
CA PRO A 87 9.10 13.53 -16.65
C PRO A 87 9.09 12.15 -17.34
N ASN A 88 10.06 11.86 -18.20
CA ASN A 88 10.20 10.55 -18.83
C ASN A 88 10.97 9.54 -17.95
N LEU A 89 11.57 9.99 -16.83
CA LEU A 89 12.18 9.08 -15.87
C LEU A 89 11.08 8.34 -15.10
N LYS A 90 11.20 7.01 -15.08
CA LYS A 90 10.33 6.14 -14.29
C LYS A 90 11.14 5.43 -13.22
N ALA A 91 10.75 5.64 -11.96
CA ALA A 91 11.26 4.87 -10.85
C ALA A 91 10.64 3.47 -10.85
N LYS A 92 11.43 2.45 -10.50
CA LYS A 92 10.94 1.08 -10.27
C LYS A 92 10.12 0.95 -8.98
N THR A 93 10.38 1.82 -8.01
CA THR A 93 9.72 1.85 -6.71
C THR A 93 8.89 3.13 -6.54
N PRO A 94 7.92 3.15 -5.61
CA PRO A 94 7.15 4.35 -5.30
C PRO A 94 7.96 5.36 -4.48
N PHE A 95 7.57 6.63 -4.57
CA PHE A 95 8.04 7.71 -3.73
C PHE A 95 7.15 7.84 -2.49
N VAL A 96 7.58 7.29 -1.36
CA VAL A 96 6.76 7.23 -0.13
C VAL A 96 7.29 8.20 0.93
N LYS A 97 6.40 9.07 1.43
CA LYS A 97 6.67 10.00 2.52
C LYS A 97 6.33 9.36 3.88
N PRO A 98 7.22 9.47 4.89
CA PRO A 98 6.93 8.92 6.21
C PRO A 98 5.99 9.85 7.01
N PRO A 99 5.28 9.32 8.03
CA PRO A 99 5.21 7.89 8.32
C PRO A 99 4.23 7.17 7.39
N VAL A 100 4.52 5.91 7.10
CA VAL A 100 3.59 4.96 6.47
C VAL A 100 3.34 3.79 7.43
N TRP A 101 2.12 3.27 7.43
CA TRP A 101 1.70 2.17 8.31
C TRP A 101 1.08 1.04 7.50
N ILE A 102 1.69 -0.14 7.53
CA ILE A 102 1.27 -1.31 6.75
C ILE A 102 1.20 -2.52 7.70
N ASP A 103 0.19 -3.37 7.52
CA ASP A 103 -0.08 -4.48 8.43
C ASP A 103 0.76 -5.73 8.13
N TYR A 104 0.84 -6.17 6.87
CA TYR A 104 1.52 -7.41 6.47
C TYR A 104 2.60 -7.18 5.41
N GLY A 105 2.35 -6.30 4.43
CA GLY A 105 3.24 -5.94 3.33
C GLY A 105 3.40 -7.00 2.24
N ILE A 106 3.22 -8.28 2.56
CA ILE A 106 3.56 -9.40 1.67
C ILE A 106 2.63 -9.58 0.46
N ARG A 107 1.45 -8.94 0.47
CA ARG A 107 0.47 -8.93 -0.63
C ARG A 107 0.07 -7.51 -1.03
N LEU A 108 0.94 -6.54 -0.70
CA LEU A 108 0.80 -5.15 -1.08
C LEU A 108 1.68 -4.89 -2.31
N HIS A 109 1.02 -4.57 -3.42
CA HIS A 109 1.68 -4.22 -4.67
C HIS A 109 1.50 -2.73 -4.93
N VAL A 110 2.60 -2.00 -5.04
CA VAL A 110 2.58 -0.57 -5.38
C VAL A 110 3.49 -0.36 -6.57
N GLY A 111 2.90 0.11 -7.67
CA GLY A 111 3.61 0.38 -8.91
C GLY A 111 4.70 1.44 -8.74
N GLY A 112 5.71 1.35 -9.60
CA GLY A 112 6.80 2.32 -9.65
C GLY A 112 6.29 3.73 -9.95
N SER A 113 7.05 4.74 -9.50
CA SER A 113 6.73 6.17 -9.68
C SER A 113 5.43 6.64 -9.01
N THR A 114 4.71 5.78 -8.30
CA THR A 114 3.58 6.19 -7.46
C THR A 114 4.07 7.02 -6.28
N PHE A 115 3.47 8.19 -6.08
CA PHE A 115 3.72 9.05 -4.93
C PHE A 115 2.71 8.76 -3.81
N ILE A 116 3.19 8.39 -2.63
CA ILE A 116 2.37 8.22 -1.42
C ILE A 116 2.78 9.27 -0.40
N ASN A 117 1.85 10.16 -0.08
CA ASN A 117 2.10 11.26 0.84
C ASN A 117 1.95 10.81 2.32
N ARG A 118 2.28 11.73 3.23
CA ARG A 118 2.47 11.50 4.65
C ARG A 118 1.25 10.89 5.34
N ASP A 119 1.52 10.11 6.37
CA ASP A 119 0.51 9.53 7.27
C ASP A 119 -0.48 8.59 6.59
N CYS A 120 -0.09 7.98 5.46
CA CYS A 120 -0.88 6.94 4.81
C CYS A 120 -0.90 5.66 5.64
N LYS A 121 -2.10 5.09 5.82
CA LYS A 121 -2.28 3.76 6.44
C LYS A 121 -2.84 2.80 5.41
N ILE A 122 -2.22 1.63 5.27
CA ILE A 122 -2.65 0.55 4.38
C ILE A 122 -2.88 -0.68 5.25
N MET A 123 -4.14 -1.01 5.50
CA MET A 123 -4.56 -2.18 6.27
C MET A 123 -4.71 -3.36 5.31
N ASP A 124 -3.58 -3.89 4.85
CA ASP A 124 -3.54 -5.07 3.98
C ASP A 124 -3.71 -6.38 4.76
N THR A 125 -3.72 -7.51 4.06
CA THR A 125 -3.93 -8.84 4.65
C THR A 125 -2.96 -9.86 4.06
N PRO A 126 -2.73 -11.00 4.73
CA PRO A 126 -1.87 -12.05 4.19
C PRO A 126 -2.59 -12.93 3.16
N VAL A 127 -3.89 -12.70 2.88
CA VAL A 127 -4.73 -13.59 2.07
C VAL A 127 -5.38 -12.92 0.86
N ALA A 128 -5.41 -11.58 0.80
CA ALA A 128 -5.97 -10.82 -0.31
C ALA A 128 -5.04 -9.66 -0.70
N ASP A 129 -4.95 -9.40 -2.00
CA ASP A 129 -4.04 -8.40 -2.57
C ASP A 129 -4.59 -6.98 -2.45
N ILE A 130 -3.72 -6.04 -2.09
CA ILE A 130 -3.95 -4.63 -2.38
C ILE A 130 -3.01 -4.24 -3.52
N VAL A 131 -3.58 -3.76 -4.62
CA VAL A 131 -2.85 -3.35 -5.81
C VAL A 131 -3.06 -1.87 -6.05
N ILE A 132 -1.96 -1.11 -6.07
CA ILE A 132 -1.91 0.28 -6.48
C ILE A 132 -1.05 0.34 -7.74
N GLY A 133 -1.61 0.87 -8.83
CA GLY A 133 -0.93 0.98 -10.11
C GLY A 133 0.31 1.87 -10.10
N GLU A 134 0.89 2.05 -11.28
CA GLU A 134 2.03 2.96 -11.49
C GLU A 134 1.57 4.42 -11.58
N GLY A 135 2.46 5.36 -11.27
CA GLY A 135 2.24 6.80 -11.50
C GLY A 135 1.10 7.43 -10.69
N CYS A 136 0.58 6.75 -9.66
CA CYS A 136 -0.50 7.29 -8.85
C CYS A 136 -0.01 8.45 -7.96
N ASN A 137 -0.92 9.34 -7.58
CA ASN A 137 -0.69 10.35 -6.56
C ASN A 137 -1.66 10.11 -5.41
N ILE A 138 -1.17 9.72 -4.23
CA ILE A 138 -1.98 9.48 -3.04
C ILE A 138 -1.74 10.61 -2.05
N GLY A 139 -2.78 11.40 -1.77
CA GLY A 139 -2.75 12.53 -0.86
C GLY A 139 -2.43 12.14 0.60
N PRO A 140 -2.11 13.13 1.45
CA PRO A 140 -1.76 12.85 2.84
C PRO A 140 -2.95 12.31 3.62
N ASN A 141 -2.68 11.56 4.68
CA ASN A 141 -3.66 10.98 5.60
C ASN A 141 -4.66 10.00 4.96
N CYS A 142 -4.39 9.47 3.77
CA CYS A 142 -5.25 8.46 3.17
C CYS A 142 -5.22 7.14 3.95
N VAL A 143 -6.33 6.42 3.92
CA VAL A 143 -6.47 5.08 4.51
C VAL A 143 -6.98 4.12 3.44
N ILE A 144 -6.23 3.04 3.17
CA ILE A 144 -6.63 1.99 2.23
C ILE A 144 -6.83 0.72 3.04
N VAL A 145 -8.03 0.16 3.01
CA VAL A 145 -8.44 -0.95 3.88
C VAL A 145 -8.79 -2.16 3.04
N GLY A 146 -7.96 -3.20 3.09
CA GLY A 146 -8.22 -4.51 2.48
C GLY A 146 -8.70 -5.56 3.49
N VAL A 147 -9.19 -5.12 4.66
CA VAL A 147 -9.60 -6.00 5.76
C VAL A 147 -10.99 -5.62 6.29
N LYS A 148 -11.79 -6.64 6.58
CA LYS A 148 -13.08 -6.53 7.26
C LYS A 148 -13.14 -7.47 8.45
N HIS A 149 -14.19 -7.31 9.25
CA HIS A 149 -14.54 -8.22 10.32
C HIS A 149 -15.99 -8.68 10.19
N PRO A 150 -16.31 -9.90 10.68
CA PRO A 150 -17.69 -10.34 10.78
C PRO A 150 -18.55 -9.34 11.56
N LEU A 151 -19.74 -9.02 11.03
CA LEU A 151 -20.68 -8.13 11.70
C LEU A 151 -21.33 -8.81 12.90
N ARG A 152 -21.60 -10.11 12.77
CA ARG A 152 -22.18 -10.90 13.85
C ARG A 152 -21.16 -11.10 14.98
N LEU A 153 -21.65 -10.96 16.21
CA LEU A 153 -20.80 -11.03 17.39
C LEU A 153 -20.18 -12.43 17.57
N ASP A 154 -20.96 -13.49 17.39
CA ASP A 154 -20.51 -14.88 17.52
C ASP A 154 -19.35 -15.20 16.56
N GLU A 155 -19.44 -14.75 15.31
CA GLU A 155 -18.37 -14.89 14.32
C GLU A 155 -17.14 -14.04 14.66
N ARG A 156 -17.35 -12.80 15.11
CA ARG A 156 -16.25 -11.90 15.49
C ARG A 156 -15.49 -12.38 16.74
N LEU A 157 -16.17 -13.09 17.65
CA LEU A 157 -15.54 -13.72 18.82
C LEU A 157 -14.59 -14.87 18.45
N MET A 158 -14.71 -15.44 17.25
CA MET A 158 -13.72 -16.38 16.70
C MET A 158 -12.40 -15.68 16.32
N ARG A 159 -12.34 -14.34 16.38
CA ARG A 159 -11.15 -13.51 16.10
C ARG A 159 -10.59 -13.71 14.69
N HIS A 160 -11.44 -14.11 13.75
CA HIS A 160 -11.11 -14.12 12.35
C HIS A 160 -11.19 -12.70 11.76
N SER A 161 -10.41 -12.47 10.72
CA SER A 161 -10.51 -11.31 9.85
C SER A 161 -10.83 -11.77 8.44
N ILE A 162 -11.32 -10.86 7.62
CA ILE A 162 -11.75 -11.13 6.26
C ILE A 162 -10.88 -10.29 5.34
N GLY A 163 -10.09 -10.92 4.48
CA GLY A 163 -9.34 -10.25 3.44
C GLY A 163 -10.25 -9.89 2.27
N GLN A 164 -10.16 -8.64 1.85
CA GLN A 164 -10.85 -8.12 0.68
C GLN A 164 -9.83 -7.40 -0.21
N PRO A 165 -9.76 -7.75 -1.50
CA PRO A 165 -8.83 -7.10 -2.37
C PRO A 165 -9.26 -5.66 -2.68
N VAL A 166 -8.26 -4.80 -2.84
CA VAL A 166 -8.44 -3.41 -3.28
C VAL A 166 -7.58 -3.20 -4.51
N THR A 167 -8.11 -2.57 -5.55
CA THR A 167 -7.38 -2.27 -6.77
C THR A 167 -7.55 -0.81 -7.16
N ILE A 168 -6.43 -0.10 -7.29
CA ILE A 168 -6.32 1.27 -7.80
C ILE A 168 -5.53 1.17 -9.10
N GLY A 169 -6.08 1.71 -10.20
CA GLY A 169 -5.45 1.68 -11.52
C GLY A 169 -4.20 2.57 -11.60
N ASN A 170 -3.60 2.66 -12.79
CA ASN A 170 -2.46 3.56 -13.05
C ASN A 170 -2.91 5.02 -13.12
N ASP A 171 -2.00 5.94 -12.82
CA ASP A 171 -2.15 7.39 -12.99
C ASP A 171 -3.34 8.00 -12.22
N VAL A 172 -3.82 7.30 -11.18
CA VAL A 172 -4.94 7.77 -10.36
C VAL A 172 -4.44 8.81 -9.35
N TRP A 173 -5.18 9.90 -9.22
CA TRP A 173 -4.99 10.88 -8.14
C TRP A 173 -6.07 10.73 -7.06
N ILE A 174 -5.66 10.46 -5.83
CA ILE A 174 -6.50 10.41 -4.64
C ILE A 174 -6.16 11.61 -3.76
N GLY A 175 -7.17 12.41 -3.43
CA GLY A 175 -7.02 13.60 -2.59
C GLY A 175 -6.67 13.29 -1.14
N ALA A 176 -6.44 14.33 -0.34
CA ALA A 176 -6.14 14.18 1.08
C ALA A 176 -7.31 13.54 1.86
N ASN A 177 -7.00 12.79 2.92
CA ASN A 177 -7.95 12.23 3.88
C ASN A 177 -9.03 11.30 3.28
N VAL A 178 -8.74 10.69 2.12
CA VAL A 178 -9.64 9.69 1.52
C VAL A 178 -9.48 8.34 2.21
N THR A 179 -10.60 7.68 2.48
CA THR A 179 -10.64 6.27 2.90
C THR A 179 -11.20 5.42 1.77
N ILE A 180 -10.47 4.37 1.40
CA ILE A 180 -10.91 3.33 0.45
C ILE A 180 -11.15 2.06 1.27
N LEU A 181 -12.37 1.52 1.17
CA LEU A 181 -12.83 0.28 1.83
C LEU A 181 -13.16 -0.80 0.78
#